data_AF-A0A8H7F9D9-F1
#
_entry.id   AF-A0A8H7F9D9-F1
#
_cell.length_a   1.000
_cell.length_b   1.000
_cell.length_c   1.000
_cell.angle_alpha   90.00
_cell.angle_beta   90.00
_cell.angle_gamma   90.00
#
_symmetry.space_group_name_H-M   'P 1'
#
loop_
_entity.id
_entity.type
_entity.pdbx_description
1 polymer ?
#
loop_
_entity_poly.entity_id
_entity_poly.type
_entity_poly.pdbx_seq_one_letter_code
_entity_poly.pdbx_strand_id
1 'polypeptide(L)'
;MHDDRKRRKKEKSRRKESKERRKERKKEKRDKKKKSSSTSHWGKYGIITEIDVFTKRSEFHAWLVEERKLNPETLSKDQERKAFAHFIEDFNTATLPHEKFYNTEKYERRMDALRQGEFLPPAEDVYDPEADMRVITGAHKKKAPERESYMSREQLEELRKVQNERVQVSKMKLLGMDVKQTMGVRMDGTAFDDL
;
A
#
# COMPACT_ATOMS: atom_id res chain seq x y z
N MET A 1 52.91 29.01 1.97
CA MET A 1 52.46 27.63 1.61
C MET A 1 51.14 27.20 2.27
N HIS A 2 50.81 27.59 3.52
CA HIS A 2 49.54 27.21 4.16
C HIS A 2 48.31 28.06 3.78
N ASP A 3 48.51 29.33 3.42
CA ASP A 3 47.41 30.25 3.09
C ASP A 3 46.71 29.91 1.75
N ASP A 4 47.48 29.53 0.73
CA ASP A 4 46.94 29.10 -0.57
C ASP A 4 45.99 27.90 -0.47
N ARG A 5 46.30 26.96 0.42
CA ARG A 5 45.47 25.77 0.64
C ARG A 5 44.11 26.14 1.26
N LYS A 6 44.09 27.11 2.16
CA LYS A 6 42.87 27.62 2.81
C LYS A 6 42.01 28.41 1.82
N ARG A 7 42.63 29.25 0.98
CA ARG A 7 41.97 30.01 -0.08
C ARG A 7 41.32 29.09 -1.12
N ARG A 8 42.05 28.07 -1.58
CA ARG A 8 41.55 27.06 -2.53
C ARG A 8 40.38 26.23 -1.98
N LYS A 9 40.39 25.91 -0.68
CA LYS A 9 39.28 25.20 -0.01
C LYS A 9 38.01 26.05 0.07
N LYS A 10 38.15 27.35 0.38
CA LYS A 10 37.02 28.32 0.43
C LYS A 10 36.38 28.53 -0.94
N GLU A 11 37.20 28.61 -1.99
CA GLU A 11 36.72 28.75 -3.36
C GLU A 11 35.96 27.51 -3.86
N LYS A 12 36.48 26.31 -3.54
CA LYS A 12 35.80 25.04 -3.86
C LYS A 12 34.44 24.91 -3.14
N SER A 13 34.35 25.37 -1.90
CA SER A 13 33.10 25.40 -1.13
C SER A 13 32.06 26.35 -1.76
N ARG A 14 32.46 27.59 -2.10
CA ARG A 14 31.58 28.56 -2.79
C ARG A 14 31.07 28.05 -4.13
N ARG A 15 31.94 27.37 -4.90
CA ARG A 15 31.55 26.76 -6.18
C ARG A 15 30.55 25.62 -5.99
N LYS A 16 30.64 24.85 -4.91
CA LYS A 16 29.70 23.78 -4.58
C LYS A 16 28.33 24.36 -4.21
N GLU A 17 28.29 25.38 -3.36
CA GLU A 17 27.06 26.05 -2.93
C GLU A 17 26.34 26.72 -4.11
N SER A 18 27.07 27.42 -4.99
CA SER A 18 26.50 28.03 -6.20
C SER A 18 25.88 26.98 -7.14
N LYS A 19 26.53 25.81 -7.29
CA LYS A 19 26.00 24.71 -8.09
C LYS A 19 24.74 24.11 -7.50
N GLU A 20 24.64 24.05 -6.17
CA GLU A 20 23.51 23.53 -5.43
C GLU A 20 22.28 24.45 -5.55
N ARG A 21 22.45 25.75 -5.29
CA ARG A 21 21.41 26.77 -5.50
C ARG A 21 20.88 26.79 -6.94
N ARG A 22 21.76 26.60 -7.93
CA ARG A 22 21.34 26.52 -9.35
C ARG A 22 20.50 25.26 -9.64
N LYS A 23 20.84 24.12 -9.02
CA LYS A 23 20.05 22.88 -9.14
C LYS A 23 18.68 23.03 -8.49
N GLU A 24 18.63 23.61 -7.31
CA GLU A 24 17.39 23.87 -6.57
C GLU A 24 16.44 24.77 -7.35
N ARG A 25 16.95 25.90 -7.87
CA ARG A 25 16.16 26.80 -8.72
C ARG A 25 15.69 26.16 -10.02
N LYS A 26 16.45 25.20 -10.59
CA LYS A 26 16.03 24.43 -11.76
C LYS A 26 14.95 23.39 -11.41
N LYS A 27 15.03 22.77 -10.23
CA LYS A 27 14.01 21.85 -9.70
C LYS A 27 12.70 22.60 -9.45
N GLU A 28 12.76 23.75 -8.77
CA GLU A 28 11.59 24.60 -8.51
C GLU A 28 10.92 25.08 -9.81
N LYS A 29 11.70 25.51 -10.82
CA LYS A 29 11.15 25.85 -12.15
C LYS A 29 10.50 24.67 -12.85
N ARG A 30 11.05 23.46 -12.72
CA ARG A 30 10.48 22.23 -13.29
C ARG A 30 9.18 21.85 -12.58
N ASP A 31 9.12 21.97 -11.26
CA ASP A 31 7.94 21.66 -10.46
C ASP A 31 6.82 22.68 -10.72
N LYS A 32 7.15 23.98 -10.85
CA LYS A 32 6.21 25.01 -11.30
C LYS A 32 5.67 24.75 -12.72
N LYS A 33 6.53 24.33 -13.66
CA LYS A 33 6.12 24.00 -15.04
C LYS A 33 5.24 22.74 -15.10
N LYS A 34 5.47 21.75 -14.23
CA LYS A 34 4.58 20.59 -14.09
C LYS A 34 3.18 20.99 -13.61
N LYS A 35 3.10 21.95 -12.69
CA LYS A 35 1.82 22.43 -12.15
C LYS A 35 1.02 23.32 -13.12
N SER A 36 1.68 23.96 -14.09
CA SER A 36 1.04 24.92 -15.02
C SER A 36 0.64 24.36 -16.39
N SER A 37 0.92 23.08 -16.67
CA SER A 37 0.60 22.45 -17.95
C SER A 37 -0.85 21.96 -17.92
N SER A 38 -1.80 22.75 -18.42
CA SER A 38 -3.21 22.34 -18.58
C SER A 38 -3.36 21.06 -19.42
N THR A 39 -2.41 20.78 -20.32
CA THR A 39 -2.32 19.52 -21.10
C THR A 39 -1.97 18.28 -20.25
N SER A 40 -1.64 18.44 -18.97
CA SER A 40 -1.27 17.32 -18.07
C SER A 40 -2.47 16.55 -17.51
N HIS A 41 -3.69 17.02 -17.75
CA HIS A 41 -4.90 16.45 -17.14
C HIS A 41 -5.56 15.37 -18.01
N TRP A 42 -5.23 15.32 -19.31
CA TRP A 42 -5.75 14.28 -20.20
C TRP A 42 -5.29 12.90 -19.74
N GLY A 43 -6.24 12.03 -19.42
CA GLY A 43 -5.97 10.69 -18.90
C GLY A 43 -5.41 10.65 -17.47
N LYS A 44 -5.55 11.72 -16.66
CA LYS A 44 -5.09 11.76 -15.25
C LYS A 44 -5.62 10.57 -14.43
N TYR A 45 -6.86 10.15 -14.70
CA TYR A 45 -7.54 9.07 -14.00
C TYR A 45 -7.73 7.81 -14.86
N GLY A 46 -7.02 7.72 -15.98
CA GLY A 46 -7.26 6.74 -17.04
C GLY A 46 -8.06 7.32 -18.20
N ILE A 47 -8.10 6.59 -19.32
CA ILE A 47 -8.90 6.93 -20.50
C ILE A 47 -10.00 5.89 -20.59
N ILE A 48 -11.25 6.35 -20.64
CA ILE A 48 -12.42 5.48 -20.81
C ILE A 48 -12.95 5.57 -22.23
N THR A 49 -13.57 4.46 -22.66
CA THR A 49 -14.21 4.32 -23.97
C THR A 49 -15.64 3.79 -23.83
N GLU A 50 -16.39 3.72 -24.91
CA GLU A 50 -17.76 3.16 -24.92
C GLU A 50 -17.84 1.69 -24.44
N ILE A 51 -16.72 0.97 -24.42
CA ILE A 51 -16.65 -0.41 -23.93
C ILE A 51 -16.78 -0.45 -22.40
N ASP A 52 -16.36 0.63 -21.72
CA ASP A 52 -16.33 0.74 -20.26
C ASP A 52 -17.68 1.15 -19.65
N VAL A 53 -18.78 1.15 -20.43
CA VAL A 53 -20.14 1.47 -19.96
C VAL A 53 -20.53 0.65 -18.72
N PHE A 54 -20.16 -0.64 -18.70
CA PHE A 54 -20.54 -1.53 -17.59
C PHE A 54 -19.67 -1.36 -16.36
N THR A 55 -18.37 -1.09 -16.53
CA THR A 55 -17.43 -0.91 -15.42
C THR A 55 -17.62 0.46 -14.78
N LYS A 56 -17.93 1.49 -15.58
CA LYS A 56 -18.15 2.88 -15.14
C LYS A 56 -19.60 3.27 -14.96
N ARG A 57 -20.50 2.29 -14.92
CA ARG A 57 -21.94 2.52 -14.84
C ARG A 57 -22.34 3.21 -13.54
N SER A 58 -21.67 2.87 -12.43
CA SER A 58 -21.93 3.46 -11.12
C SER A 58 -21.58 4.95 -11.09
N GLU A 59 -20.41 5.30 -11.65
CA GLU A 59 -19.89 6.66 -11.78
C GLU A 59 -20.76 7.50 -12.71
N PHE A 60 -21.16 6.90 -13.83
CA PHE A 60 -22.05 7.53 -14.80
C PHE A 60 -23.42 7.84 -14.19
N HIS A 61 -24.01 6.94 -13.41
CA HIS A 61 -25.28 7.19 -12.72
C HIS A 61 -25.15 8.31 -11.67
N ALA A 62 -24.07 8.32 -10.89
CA ALA A 62 -23.81 9.39 -9.94
C ALA A 62 -23.68 10.76 -10.65
N TRP A 63 -22.99 10.80 -11.79
CA TRP A 63 -22.87 12.00 -12.61
C TRP A 63 -24.21 12.45 -13.20
N LEU A 64 -25.03 11.53 -13.70
CA LEU A 64 -26.38 11.84 -14.21
C LEU A 64 -27.27 12.50 -13.15
N VAL A 65 -27.23 11.98 -11.92
CA VAL A 65 -28.04 12.51 -10.81
C VAL A 65 -27.54 13.87 -10.36
N GLU A 66 -26.24 14.11 -10.33
CA GLU A 66 -25.69 15.35 -9.77
C GLU A 66 -25.60 16.48 -10.80
N GLU A 67 -25.02 16.24 -11.97
CA GLU A 67 -24.85 17.26 -13.01
C GLU A 67 -26.15 17.46 -13.79
N ARG A 68 -26.77 16.37 -14.23
CA ARG A 68 -27.96 16.46 -15.09
C ARG A 68 -29.26 16.50 -14.29
N LYS A 69 -29.23 16.14 -12.99
CA LYS A 69 -30.44 16.00 -12.15
C LYS A 69 -31.47 15.07 -12.78
N LEU A 70 -31.00 14.10 -13.56
CA LEU A 70 -31.82 13.12 -14.25
C LEU A 70 -31.73 11.79 -13.51
N ASN A 71 -32.89 11.18 -13.29
CA ASN A 71 -32.94 9.85 -12.70
C ASN A 71 -32.54 8.82 -13.76
N PRO A 72 -31.59 7.91 -13.48
CA PRO A 72 -31.14 6.91 -14.44
C PRO A 72 -32.30 6.04 -14.96
N GLU A 73 -33.28 5.76 -14.10
CA GLU A 73 -34.48 4.96 -14.44
C GLU A 73 -35.44 5.65 -15.43
N THR A 74 -35.26 6.94 -15.71
CA THR A 74 -36.15 7.72 -16.60
C THR A 74 -35.60 7.90 -18.02
N LEU A 75 -34.37 7.45 -18.27
CA LEU A 75 -33.67 7.67 -19.53
C LEU A 75 -33.93 6.55 -20.53
N SER A 76 -34.15 6.94 -21.80
CA SER A 76 -34.12 5.99 -22.91
C SER A 76 -32.69 5.56 -23.22
N LYS A 77 -32.50 4.33 -23.70
CA LYS A 77 -31.18 3.76 -24.08
C LYS A 77 -30.37 4.64 -25.03
N ASP A 78 -31.03 5.43 -25.87
CA ASP A 78 -30.35 6.33 -26.81
C ASP A 78 -29.91 7.64 -26.16
N GLN A 79 -30.66 8.10 -25.15
CA GLN A 79 -30.26 9.25 -24.34
C GLN A 79 -29.11 8.88 -23.40
N GLU A 80 -29.13 7.67 -22.83
CA GLU A 80 -28.02 7.13 -22.03
C GLU A 80 -26.72 7.11 -22.84
N ARG A 81 -26.75 6.59 -24.08
CA ARG A 81 -25.56 6.54 -24.94
C ARG A 81 -25.00 7.93 -25.26
N LYS A 82 -25.85 8.90 -25.59
CA LYS A 82 -25.42 10.30 -25.84
C LYS A 82 -24.85 10.95 -24.58
N ALA A 83 -25.49 10.71 -23.43
CA ALA A 83 -25.00 11.22 -22.16
C ALA A 83 -23.67 10.56 -21.76
N PHE A 84 -23.50 9.27 -22.05
CA PHE A 84 -22.26 8.55 -21.81
C PHE A 84 -21.11 9.07 -22.68
N ALA A 85 -21.37 9.43 -23.95
CA ALA A 85 -20.37 10.05 -24.80
C ALA A 85 -19.85 11.38 -24.22
N HIS A 86 -20.74 12.20 -23.65
CA HIS A 86 -20.35 13.43 -22.98
C HIS A 86 -19.58 13.17 -21.68
N PHE A 87 -20.02 12.17 -20.91
CA PHE A 87 -19.31 11.71 -19.72
C PHE A 87 -17.89 11.21 -20.04
N ILE A 88 -17.70 10.49 -21.16
CA ILE A 88 -16.37 10.07 -21.64
C ILE A 88 -15.47 11.29 -21.90
N GLU A 89 -16.00 12.32 -22.56
CA GLU A 89 -15.27 13.54 -22.85
C GLU A 89 -14.83 14.24 -21.55
N ASP A 90 -15.75 14.44 -20.62
CA ASP A 90 -15.47 15.10 -19.34
C ASP A 90 -14.53 14.28 -18.43
N PHE A 91 -14.66 12.95 -18.48
CA PHE A 91 -13.78 12.05 -17.74
C PHE A 91 -12.36 12.11 -18.29
N ASN A 92 -12.20 12.01 -19.61
CA ASN A 92 -10.88 11.95 -20.24
C ASN A 92 -10.16 13.31 -20.19
N THR A 93 -10.90 14.42 -20.28
CA THR A 93 -10.36 15.78 -20.11
C THR A 93 -10.16 16.19 -18.66
N ALA A 94 -10.62 15.36 -17.72
CA ALA A 94 -10.60 15.60 -16.29
C ALA A 94 -11.26 16.93 -15.87
N THR A 95 -12.41 17.25 -16.48
CA THR A 95 -13.19 18.47 -16.24
C THR A 95 -14.33 18.30 -15.24
N LEU A 96 -14.56 17.09 -14.72
CA LEU A 96 -15.63 16.81 -13.76
C LEU A 96 -15.40 17.60 -12.46
N PRO A 97 -16.46 18.19 -11.85
CA PRO A 97 -16.28 19.11 -10.72
C PRO A 97 -15.73 18.50 -9.43
N HIS A 98 -15.90 17.18 -9.23
CA HIS A 98 -15.46 16.51 -8.02
C HIS A 98 -14.76 15.19 -8.32
N GLU A 99 -13.68 14.90 -7.58
CA GLU A 99 -12.84 13.71 -7.80
C GLU A 99 -13.59 12.38 -7.62
N LYS A 100 -14.70 12.39 -6.88
CA LYS A 100 -15.57 11.24 -6.64
C LYS A 100 -16.08 10.58 -7.92
N PHE A 101 -16.25 11.35 -9.00
CA PHE A 101 -16.80 10.82 -10.25
C PHE A 101 -15.77 10.01 -11.07
N TYR A 102 -14.48 10.14 -10.77
CA TYR A 102 -13.46 9.33 -11.42
C TYR A 102 -13.39 7.92 -10.84
N ASN A 103 -13.67 7.79 -9.53
CA ASN A 103 -13.65 6.54 -8.82
C ASN A 103 -14.55 6.62 -7.57
N THR A 104 -15.84 6.32 -7.75
CA THR A 104 -16.84 6.27 -6.67
C THR A 104 -16.46 5.23 -5.63
N GLU A 105 -16.01 4.05 -6.05
CA GLU A 105 -15.64 2.95 -5.15
C GLU A 105 -14.50 3.36 -4.19
N LYS A 106 -13.44 4.00 -4.69
CA LYS A 106 -12.33 4.49 -3.85
C LYS A 106 -12.81 5.56 -2.88
N TYR A 107 -13.71 6.43 -3.32
CA TYR A 107 -14.27 7.47 -2.48
C TYR A 107 -15.18 6.89 -1.38
N GLU A 108 -16.07 5.96 -1.71
CA GLU A 108 -16.96 5.29 -0.76
C GLU A 108 -16.17 4.46 0.24
N ARG A 109 -15.21 3.66 -0.21
CA ARG A 109 -14.32 2.90 0.67
C ARG A 109 -13.58 3.81 1.66
N ARG A 110 -13.17 5.00 1.20
CA ARG A 110 -12.56 6.02 2.06
C ARG A 110 -13.58 6.60 3.04
N MET A 111 -14.79 6.92 2.61
CA MET A 111 -15.83 7.44 3.52
C MET A 111 -16.26 6.40 4.56
N ASP A 112 -16.35 5.12 4.16
CA ASP A 112 -16.68 4.01 5.04
C ASP A 112 -15.59 3.74 6.07
N ALA A 113 -14.33 3.72 5.66
CA ALA A 113 -13.21 3.62 6.59
C ALA A 113 -13.17 4.80 7.57
N LEU A 114 -13.48 6.02 7.11
CA LEU A 114 -13.56 7.20 7.98
C LEU A 114 -14.72 7.08 8.98
N ARG A 115 -15.87 6.56 8.54
CA ARG A 115 -17.04 6.31 9.39
C ARG A 115 -16.78 5.18 10.39
N GLN A 116 -15.99 4.18 10.00
CA GLN A 116 -15.54 3.09 10.86
C GLN A 116 -14.43 3.50 11.84
N GLY A 117 -13.98 4.76 11.78
CA GLY A 117 -12.94 5.30 12.67
C GLY A 117 -11.53 4.84 12.33
N GLU A 118 -11.33 4.27 11.13
CA GLU A 118 -10.02 3.84 10.65
C GLU A 118 -9.25 5.04 10.08
N PHE A 119 -7.96 5.14 10.43
CA PHE A 119 -7.10 6.22 9.95
C PHE A 119 -6.76 6.02 8.48
N LEU A 120 -7.27 6.89 7.61
CA LEU A 120 -6.98 6.85 6.18
C LEU A 120 -5.78 7.72 5.83
N PRO A 121 -4.83 7.21 5.03
CA PRO A 121 -3.80 8.06 4.46
C PRO A 121 -4.44 9.15 3.57
N PRO A 122 -3.92 10.39 3.59
CA PRO A 122 -4.38 11.47 2.72
C PRO A 122 -4.42 11.05 1.24
N ALA A 123 -5.35 11.64 0.47
CA ALA A 123 -5.60 11.29 -0.93
C ALA A 123 -4.46 11.66 -1.90
N GLU A 124 -3.50 12.43 -1.41
CA GLU A 124 -2.32 12.85 -2.16
C GLU A 124 -1.15 11.95 -1.75
N ASP A 125 -0.41 11.41 -2.74
CA ASP A 125 0.83 10.65 -2.62
C ASP A 125 1.96 11.47 -1.96
N VAL A 126 1.73 11.98 -0.76
CA VAL A 126 2.72 12.60 0.09
C VAL A 126 3.24 11.48 0.98
N TYR A 127 4.44 11.00 0.65
CA TYR A 127 5.16 10.03 1.45
C TYR A 127 5.24 10.52 2.91
N ASP A 128 4.57 9.80 3.81
CA ASP A 128 4.64 10.01 5.25
C ASP A 128 5.65 9.01 5.85
N PRO A 129 6.85 9.47 6.24
CA PRO A 129 7.90 8.60 6.79
C PRO A 129 7.48 7.90 8.08
N GLU A 130 6.55 8.48 8.86
CA GLU A 130 6.11 7.86 10.12
C GLU A 130 5.21 6.65 9.88
N ALA A 131 4.35 6.72 8.86
CA ALA A 131 3.50 5.59 8.47
C ALA A 131 4.34 4.40 8.00
N ASP A 132 5.38 4.66 7.20
CA ASP A 132 6.31 3.64 6.70
C ASP A 132 7.06 2.94 7.84
N MET A 133 7.54 3.71 8.83
CA MET A 133 8.17 3.17 10.03
C MET A 133 7.22 2.31 10.88
N ARG A 134 5.93 2.65 10.96
CA ARG A 134 4.91 1.84 11.67
C ARG A 134 4.63 0.52 10.95
N VAL A 135 4.60 0.51 9.61
CA VAL A 135 4.43 -0.71 8.82
C VAL A 135 5.64 -1.64 8.97
N ILE A 136 6.86 -1.09 8.88
CA ILE A 136 8.09 -1.87 9.07
C ILE A 136 8.16 -2.44 10.50
N THR A 137 7.91 -1.63 11.52
CA THR A 137 7.93 -2.11 12.92
C THR A 137 6.80 -3.10 13.22
N GLY A 138 5.62 -2.92 12.62
CA GLY A 138 4.48 -3.83 12.73
C GLY A 138 4.75 -5.18 12.07
N ALA A 139 5.40 -5.21 10.90
CA ALA A 139 5.79 -6.45 10.22
C ALA A 139 6.81 -7.27 11.01
N HIS A 140 7.67 -6.62 11.80
CA HIS A 140 8.62 -7.29 12.68
C HIS A 140 7.99 -7.82 13.98
N LYS A 141 6.78 -7.35 14.33
CA LYS A 141 6.03 -7.85 15.47
C LYS A 141 5.31 -9.13 15.05
N LYS A 142 5.93 -10.28 15.33
CA LYS A 142 5.33 -11.61 15.09
C LYS A 142 3.88 -11.61 15.58
N LYS A 143 2.93 -11.82 14.65
CA LYS A 143 1.52 -12.05 15.01
C LYS A 143 1.50 -13.15 16.07
N ALA A 144 0.88 -12.87 17.22
CA ALA A 144 0.68 -13.89 18.23
C ALA A 144 -0.10 -15.05 17.58
N PRO A 145 0.30 -16.31 17.78
CA PRO A 145 -0.49 -17.43 17.30
C PRO A 145 -1.88 -17.33 17.94
N GLU A 146 -2.93 -17.35 17.12
CA GLU A 146 -4.29 -17.46 17.61
C GLU A 146 -4.38 -18.66 18.54
N ARG A 147 -4.88 -18.42 19.76
CA ARG A 147 -4.97 -19.46 20.79
C ARG A 147 -6.17 -20.34 20.51
N GLU A 148 -6.00 -21.29 19.61
CA GLU A 148 -6.84 -22.48 19.53
C GLU A 148 -6.05 -23.69 20.08
N SER A 149 -5.71 -23.65 21.36
CA SER A 149 -5.18 -24.84 22.04
C SER A 149 -5.90 -25.02 23.37
N TYR A 150 -6.66 -26.10 23.46
CA TYR A 150 -7.42 -26.54 24.64
C TYR A 150 -6.53 -27.20 25.71
N MET A 151 -5.20 -27.01 25.65
CA MET A 151 -4.23 -27.67 26.53
C MET A 151 -3.93 -26.81 27.76
N SER A 152 -3.74 -27.46 28.91
CA SER A 152 -3.43 -26.76 30.15
C SER A 152 -2.02 -26.12 30.08
N ARG A 153 -1.79 -25.08 30.89
CA ARG A 153 -0.52 -24.33 30.91
C ARG A 153 0.70 -25.24 31.16
N GLU A 154 0.53 -26.26 32.00
CA GLU A 154 1.60 -27.23 32.32
C GLU A 154 1.95 -28.12 31.12
N GLN A 155 0.94 -28.60 30.39
CA GLN A 155 1.15 -29.42 29.20
C GLN A 155 1.86 -28.64 28.07
N LEU A 156 1.61 -27.34 27.95
CA LEU A 156 2.32 -26.47 27.00
C LEU A 156 3.79 -26.28 27.38
N GLU A 157 4.11 -26.19 28.67
CA GLU A 157 5.49 -26.08 29.14
C GLU A 157 6.28 -27.38 28.93
N GLU A 158 5.64 -28.54 29.13
CA GLU A 158 6.23 -29.84 28.82
C GLU A 158 6.49 -30.02 27.32
N LEU A 159 5.51 -29.70 26.46
CA LEU A 159 5.70 -29.73 25.01
C LEU A 159 6.84 -28.82 24.57
N ARG A 160 6.99 -27.65 25.18
CA ARG A 160 8.09 -26.72 24.90
C ARG A 160 9.44 -27.29 25.32
N LYS A 161 9.53 -28.00 26.45
CA LYS A 161 10.75 -28.70 26.88
C LYS A 161 11.11 -29.82 25.90
N VAL A 162 10.16 -30.66 25.54
CA VAL A 162 10.37 -31.77 24.57
C VAL A 162 10.82 -31.26 23.21
N GLN A 163 10.23 -30.16 22.70
CA GLN A 163 10.67 -29.54 21.46
C GLN A 163 12.11 -29.01 21.55
N ASN A 164 12.46 -28.34 22.65
CA ASN A 164 13.81 -27.82 22.87
C ASN A 164 14.85 -28.96 22.94
N GLU A 165 14.54 -30.04 23.66
CA GLU A 165 15.37 -31.23 23.74
C GLU A 165 15.56 -31.86 22.35
N ARG A 166 14.50 -31.96 21.55
CA ARG A 166 14.58 -32.47 20.17
C ARG A 166 15.45 -31.59 19.27
N VAL A 167 15.32 -30.27 19.38
CA VAL A 167 16.16 -29.32 18.63
C VAL A 167 17.62 -29.44 19.06
N GLN A 168 17.88 -29.59 20.36
CA GLN A 168 19.24 -29.79 20.86
C GLN A 168 19.82 -31.12 20.40
N VAL A 169 19.07 -32.21 20.46
CA VAL A 169 19.48 -33.54 19.95
C VAL A 169 19.74 -33.48 18.45
N SER A 170 18.86 -32.85 17.68
CA SER A 170 19.05 -32.66 16.23
C SER A 170 20.30 -31.83 15.94
N LYS A 171 20.55 -30.77 16.72
CA LYS A 171 21.76 -29.95 16.62
C LYS A 171 23.02 -30.74 17.00
N MET A 172 22.99 -31.55 18.06
CA MET A 172 24.11 -32.41 18.45
C MET A 172 24.41 -33.47 17.39
N LYS A 173 23.38 -34.08 16.79
CA LYS A 173 23.52 -34.99 15.65
C LYS A 173 24.13 -34.30 14.43
N LEU A 174 23.71 -33.06 14.14
CA LEU A 174 24.27 -32.26 13.04
C LEU A 174 25.74 -31.89 13.29
N LEU A 175 26.10 -31.63 14.55
CA LEU A 175 27.48 -31.39 14.99
C LEU A 175 28.32 -32.67 15.13
N GLY A 176 27.78 -33.83 14.75
CA GLY A 176 28.53 -35.10 14.71
C GLY A 176 28.80 -35.73 16.08
N MET A 177 28.08 -35.32 17.14
CA MET A 177 28.14 -35.96 18.45
C MET A 177 27.25 -37.20 18.50
N ASP A 178 27.76 -38.29 19.09
CA ASP A 178 27.07 -39.57 19.18
C ASP A 178 25.94 -39.51 20.23
N VAL A 179 24.69 -39.42 19.76
CA VAL A 179 23.51 -39.33 20.63
C VAL A 179 23.08 -40.75 20.98
N LYS A 180 23.13 -41.11 22.27
CA LYS A 180 22.64 -42.41 22.77
C LYS A 180 21.18 -42.63 22.35
N GLN A 181 20.86 -43.79 21.78
CA GLN A 181 19.52 -44.21 21.35
C GLN A 181 18.44 -44.16 22.45
N THR A 182 18.84 -44.04 23.72
CA THR A 182 17.93 -43.92 24.88
C THR A 182 17.50 -42.48 25.19
N MET A 183 18.07 -41.47 24.52
CA MET A 183 17.73 -40.07 24.72
C MET A 183 16.73 -39.60 23.65
N GLY A 184 15.45 -39.76 23.95
CA GLY A 184 14.33 -39.32 23.11
C GLY A 184 13.02 -40.01 23.50
N VAL A 185 11.90 -39.30 23.44
CA VAL A 185 10.56 -39.90 23.59
C VAL A 185 10.34 -40.83 22.39
N ARG A 186 10.21 -42.14 22.64
CA ARG A 186 9.89 -43.14 21.60
C ARG A 186 8.48 -42.86 21.10
N MET A 187 8.34 -42.54 19.81
CA MET A 187 7.05 -42.35 19.14
C MET A 187 6.52 -43.69 18.61
N ASP A 188 6.70 -44.78 19.35
CA ASP A 188 6.23 -46.11 18.97
C ASP A 188 5.09 -46.48 19.93
N GLY A 189 3.90 -45.99 19.59
CA GLY A 189 2.70 -46.13 20.39
C GLY A 189 1.54 -45.35 19.78
N THR A 190 1.39 -45.42 18.47
CA THR A 190 0.15 -45.00 17.81
C THR A 190 -0.97 -45.92 18.28
N ALA A 191 -2.04 -45.34 18.81
CA ALA A 191 -3.25 -46.02 19.29
C ALA A 191 -4.09 -46.66 18.16
N PHE A 192 -3.44 -47.37 17.23
CA PHE A 192 -4.04 -48.03 16.07
C PHE A 192 -3.69 -49.53 15.97
N ASP A 193 -3.00 -50.11 16.96
CA ASP A 193 -2.69 -51.54 17.00
C ASP A 193 -3.69 -52.39 17.81
N ASP A 194 -4.76 -51.78 18.36
CA ASP A 194 -5.89 -52.51 18.95
C ASP A 194 -7.11 -52.45 18.01
N LEU A 195 -7.03 -53.18 16.90
CA LEU A 195 -8.18 -53.57 16.07
C LEU A 195 -7.93 -54.93 15.40
#